data_AF-A0A0G1PLZ4-F1
#
_entry.id   AF-A0A0G1PLZ4-F1
#
_cell.length_a   1.000
_cell.length_b   1.000
_cell.length_c   1.000
_cell.angle_alpha   90.00
_cell.angle_beta   90.00
_cell.angle_gamma   90.00
#
_symmetry.space_group_name_H-M   'P 1'
#
loop_
_entity.id
_entity.type
_entity.pdbx_description
1 polymer ?
#
loop_
_entity_poly.entity_id
_entity_poly.type
_entity_poly.pdbx_seq_one_letter_code
_entity_poly.pdbx_strand_id
1 'polypeptide(L)'
;MFHEAPRPGLSIEITSLINSPYVNHAGNLKNCYLIYQADFDEDCAHGVYIKNCRDILDSSLILQSELCYDSMHSYKNSRCAGLRSQVSESLDCFFLRDSHGCQNCFASANLRNQKYRIFNKQYSPEGYKEEMKKWDLGSFAKYQEAKRISEEHWKTLLPKPHMDDFSVNSSGSHYFQCKNCKECYEIWGPAEDSKFLFMLSLPPIKDCYDVSAWGNNLQLSYESCAVGQDSANLKFCVESGLNAHSLDYCQFTFGGDNNFGCAGLRKGKYCILNKKYSKEKYEKLVPQIKKHMDEMPYISEIRNSKHEIRKIIYQYGEFFPAELSAFPYNDTLAQRFFPLTKEEALTQGYKWLDEEKRTYPITQKAGDLPDHIKNALDSILQEVIECATCGKGFRIIPMELKFLRERNFPLPRQCPFCRIDEKFSQWIKNLRVIPRTCDKCGASFTTNYTQDEAPVIYCKTCYNNEVI
;
A
#
# COMPACT_ATOMS: atom_id res chain seq x y z
N MET A 1 -24.92 -19.10 -7.23
CA MET A 1 -25.09 -17.69 -7.69
C MET A 1 -23.85 -16.82 -7.64
N PHE A 2 -23.25 -16.48 -6.48
CA PHE A 2 -22.11 -15.53 -6.45
C PHE A 2 -20.91 -15.98 -7.32
N HIS A 3 -20.73 -17.28 -7.55
CA HIS A 3 -19.73 -17.85 -8.47
C HIS A 3 -20.24 -18.12 -9.90
N GLU A 4 -21.53 -17.93 -10.16
CA GLU A 4 -22.18 -18.10 -11.49
C GLU A 4 -22.42 -16.76 -12.20
N ALA A 5 -22.57 -15.67 -11.43
CA ALA A 5 -22.73 -14.32 -11.97
C ALA A 5 -21.38 -13.79 -12.50
N PRO A 6 -21.33 -13.18 -13.69
CA PRO A 6 -20.13 -12.51 -14.19
C PRO A 6 -19.63 -11.43 -13.23
N ARG A 7 -18.32 -11.44 -12.95
CA ARG A 7 -17.64 -10.48 -12.06
C ARG A 7 -16.77 -9.53 -12.91
N PRO A 8 -16.49 -8.29 -12.45
CA PRO A 8 -15.48 -7.45 -13.08
C PRO A 8 -14.11 -8.14 -13.02
N GLY A 9 -13.39 -8.21 -14.15
CA GLY A 9 -12.05 -8.79 -14.20
C GLY A 9 -10.94 -7.86 -13.71
N LEU A 10 -11.23 -6.57 -13.63
CA LEU A 10 -10.41 -5.51 -13.03
C LEU A 10 -11.35 -4.51 -12.34
N SER A 11 -10.95 -3.95 -11.20
CA SER A 11 -11.70 -2.89 -10.53
C SER A 11 -11.30 -1.53 -11.09
N ILE A 12 -12.01 -1.12 -12.14
CA ILE A 12 -11.85 0.15 -12.86
C ILE A 12 -13.25 0.64 -13.24
N GLU A 13 -13.65 1.82 -12.76
CA GLU A 13 -14.95 2.43 -13.09
C GLU A 13 -14.83 3.73 -13.91
N ILE A 14 -13.73 4.49 -13.74
CA ILE A 14 -13.51 5.75 -14.48
C ILE A 14 -12.77 5.45 -15.80
N THR A 15 -13.22 6.04 -16.90
CA THR A 15 -12.60 5.92 -18.24
C THR A 15 -11.41 6.86 -18.45
N SER A 16 -10.94 7.56 -17.42
CA SER A 16 -9.77 8.45 -17.45
C SER A 16 -8.43 7.70 -17.31
N LEU A 17 -8.32 6.51 -17.91
CA LEU A 17 -7.08 5.71 -17.98
C LEU A 17 -6.34 5.94 -19.32
N ILE A 18 -5.96 7.19 -19.57
CA ILE A 18 -5.34 7.62 -20.84
C ILE A 18 -3.96 6.96 -20.95
N ASN A 19 -3.77 6.06 -21.93
CA ASN A 19 -2.50 5.34 -22.15
C ASN A 19 -1.98 4.55 -20.92
N SER A 20 -2.88 4.06 -20.05
CA SER A 20 -2.50 3.47 -18.76
C SER A 20 -2.75 1.95 -18.66
N PRO A 21 -1.96 1.07 -19.31
CA PRO A 21 -2.19 -0.38 -19.33
C PRO A 21 -1.65 -1.11 -18.08
N TYR A 22 -2.21 -2.30 -17.83
CA TYR A 22 -1.82 -3.22 -16.73
C TYR A 22 -1.99 -2.64 -15.31
N VAL A 23 -2.96 -1.73 -15.13
CA VAL A 23 -3.34 -1.14 -13.84
C VAL A 23 -4.56 -1.85 -13.23
N ASN A 24 -4.74 -1.78 -11.91
CA ASN A 24 -5.92 -2.31 -11.22
C ASN A 24 -6.23 -1.53 -9.92
N HIS A 25 -7.51 -1.49 -9.52
CA HIS A 25 -8.03 -0.62 -8.45
C HIS A 25 -7.55 0.83 -8.65
N ALA A 26 -7.86 1.42 -9.81
CA ALA A 26 -7.31 2.73 -10.16
C ALA A 26 -8.28 3.70 -10.84
N GLY A 27 -8.06 5.00 -10.61
CA GLY A 27 -8.78 6.12 -11.21
C GLY A 27 -7.84 7.17 -11.80
N ASN A 28 -8.33 8.00 -12.71
CA ASN A 28 -7.67 9.24 -13.16
C ASN A 28 -6.17 9.12 -13.52
N LEU A 29 -5.81 8.10 -14.30
CA LEU A 29 -4.42 7.81 -14.66
C LEU A 29 -4.06 8.25 -16.09
N LYS A 30 -2.92 8.92 -16.24
CA LYS A 30 -2.37 9.29 -17.54
C LYS A 30 -0.97 8.70 -17.74
N ASN A 31 -0.75 8.00 -18.85
CA ASN A 31 0.51 7.39 -19.26
C ASN A 31 1.14 6.44 -18.20
N CYS A 32 0.32 5.79 -17.37
CA CYS A 32 0.81 4.98 -16.25
C CYS A 32 1.04 3.49 -16.63
N TYR A 33 1.98 2.79 -15.98
CA TYR A 33 2.26 1.38 -16.31
C TYR A 33 2.52 0.52 -15.08
N LEU A 34 1.78 -0.58 -14.92
CA LEU A 34 1.98 -1.54 -13.81
C LEU A 34 1.94 -0.82 -12.45
N ILE A 35 0.85 -0.09 -12.22
CA ILE A 35 0.55 0.54 -10.93
C ILE A 35 -0.78 0.06 -10.38
N TYR A 36 -0.86 -0.10 -9.06
CA TYR A 36 -2.01 -0.69 -8.37
C TYR A 36 -2.49 0.19 -7.21
N GLN A 37 -3.81 0.22 -6.97
CA GLN A 37 -4.43 0.97 -5.86
C GLN A 37 -4.18 2.49 -5.97
N ALA A 38 -4.30 3.05 -7.17
CA ALA A 38 -3.76 4.35 -7.56
C ALA A 38 -4.82 5.37 -8.04
N ASP A 39 -4.60 6.67 -7.86
CA ASP A 39 -5.52 7.70 -8.37
C ASP A 39 -4.79 9.00 -8.73
N PHE A 40 -5.30 9.77 -9.70
CA PHE A 40 -4.73 11.07 -10.11
C PHE A 40 -3.23 11.08 -10.50
N ASP A 41 -2.65 9.95 -10.93
CA ASP A 41 -1.24 9.89 -11.34
C ASP A 41 -1.03 10.11 -12.85
N GLU A 42 0.06 10.79 -13.19
CA GLU A 42 0.56 11.05 -14.54
C GLU A 42 2.00 10.49 -14.68
N ASP A 43 2.36 9.95 -15.85
CA ASP A 43 3.68 9.41 -16.24
C ASP A 43 4.40 8.53 -15.16
N CYS A 44 3.64 7.74 -14.37
CA CYS A 44 4.17 6.86 -13.31
C CYS A 44 4.23 5.38 -13.71
N ALA A 45 5.22 4.63 -13.22
CA ALA A 45 5.26 3.18 -13.41
C ALA A 45 5.82 2.40 -12.22
N HIS A 46 5.48 1.10 -12.17
CA HIS A 46 6.01 0.12 -11.22
C HIS A 46 5.78 0.50 -9.75
N GLY A 47 4.54 0.42 -9.27
CA GLY A 47 4.29 0.66 -7.85
C GLY A 47 2.90 0.33 -7.31
N VAL A 48 2.77 0.48 -6.00
CA VAL A 48 1.52 0.25 -5.24
C VAL A 48 1.21 1.50 -4.43
N TYR A 49 -0.07 1.93 -4.48
CA TYR A 49 -0.64 3.04 -3.71
C TYR A 49 0.06 4.38 -3.96
N ILE A 50 -0.25 4.93 -5.13
CA ILE A 50 0.25 6.19 -5.69
C ILE A 50 -0.98 7.11 -5.88
N LYS A 51 -0.92 8.42 -5.59
CA LYS A 51 -2.17 9.25 -5.51
C LYS A 51 -2.17 10.68 -6.08
N ASN A 52 -1.11 11.18 -6.69
CA ASN A 52 -0.98 12.55 -7.27
C ASN A 52 0.50 12.75 -7.65
N CYS A 53 1.03 11.85 -8.48
CA CYS A 53 2.44 11.79 -8.82
C CYS A 53 2.63 11.97 -10.33
N ARG A 54 3.76 12.57 -10.74
CA ARG A 54 4.00 12.94 -12.15
C ARG A 54 5.13 12.18 -12.85
N ASP A 55 6.10 11.65 -12.12
CA ASP A 55 7.25 10.96 -12.70
C ASP A 55 7.85 10.06 -11.60
N ILE A 56 7.26 8.90 -11.35
CA ILE A 56 7.72 7.99 -10.28
C ILE A 56 7.96 6.58 -10.80
N LEU A 57 9.07 5.98 -10.37
CA LEU A 57 9.42 4.58 -10.61
C LEU A 57 9.77 3.84 -9.31
N ASP A 58 9.40 2.56 -9.23
CA ASP A 58 9.71 1.62 -8.15
C ASP A 58 9.30 2.10 -6.76
N SER A 59 7.99 2.14 -6.50
CA SER A 59 7.43 2.68 -5.25
C SER A 59 6.42 1.76 -4.58
N SER A 60 6.22 1.93 -3.27
CA SER A 60 5.25 1.10 -2.51
C SER A 60 4.41 1.83 -1.46
N LEU A 61 4.43 3.17 -1.41
CA LEU A 61 3.33 4.03 -0.93
C LEU A 61 3.79 5.51 -1.01
N ILE A 62 3.23 6.32 -1.92
CA ILE A 62 3.63 7.74 -2.12
C ILE A 62 2.42 8.57 -2.56
N LEU A 63 2.09 9.66 -1.83
CA LEU A 63 0.80 10.34 -2.02
C LEU A 63 0.82 11.61 -2.87
N GLN A 64 1.95 12.30 -2.92
CA GLN A 64 2.25 13.43 -3.82
C GLN A 64 3.76 13.46 -3.97
N SER A 65 4.35 13.26 -5.14
CA SER A 65 5.80 13.47 -5.39
C SER A 65 6.11 13.50 -6.89
N GLU A 66 7.25 14.08 -7.24
CA GLU A 66 7.70 14.20 -8.64
C GLU A 66 9.14 13.71 -8.79
N LEU A 67 9.46 13.10 -9.93
CA LEU A 67 10.82 12.72 -10.32
C LEU A 67 11.53 11.81 -9.30
N CYS A 68 10.83 10.82 -8.73
CA CYS A 68 11.33 9.97 -7.62
C CYS A 68 11.61 8.51 -8.04
N TYR A 69 12.63 7.90 -7.42
CA TYR A 69 13.13 6.54 -7.76
C TYR A 69 13.55 5.72 -6.54
N ASP A 70 13.23 4.41 -6.49
CA ASP A 70 13.51 3.52 -5.33
C ASP A 70 13.04 4.15 -4.00
N SER A 71 11.75 4.49 -3.93
CA SER A 71 11.19 5.34 -2.86
C SER A 71 10.07 4.67 -2.06
N MET A 72 9.96 5.03 -0.79
CA MET A 72 9.01 4.47 0.19
C MET A 72 8.51 5.58 1.13
N HIS A 73 7.29 5.46 1.67
CA HIS A 73 6.52 6.44 2.47
C HIS A 73 6.95 7.90 2.27
N SER A 74 6.74 8.37 1.05
CA SER A 74 7.15 9.71 0.62
C SER A 74 5.96 10.66 0.47
N TYR A 75 6.17 11.92 0.82
CA TYR A 75 5.16 12.97 0.69
C TYR A 75 5.79 14.32 0.31
N LYS A 76 5.30 14.92 -0.77
CA LYS A 76 5.79 16.17 -1.37
C LYS A 76 7.31 16.20 -1.59
N ASN A 77 7.87 15.09 -2.06
CA ASN A 77 9.29 15.02 -2.44
C ASN A 77 9.45 15.33 -3.94
N SER A 78 10.58 15.92 -4.32
CA SER A 78 10.90 16.16 -5.73
C SER A 78 12.37 15.87 -6.04
N ARG A 79 12.63 15.10 -7.10
CA ARG A 79 13.97 14.68 -7.56
C ARG A 79 14.77 13.92 -6.49
N CYS A 80 14.11 13.01 -5.79
CA CYS A 80 14.70 12.23 -4.71
C CYS A 80 14.83 10.75 -5.07
N ALA A 81 15.80 10.03 -4.47
CA ALA A 81 15.90 8.59 -4.68
C ALA A 81 16.46 7.79 -3.51
N GLY A 82 16.17 6.48 -3.46
CA GLY A 82 16.68 5.57 -2.43
C GLY A 82 16.12 5.86 -1.03
N LEU A 83 14.90 6.39 -0.95
CA LEU A 83 14.29 6.86 0.30
C LEU A 83 13.79 5.70 1.17
N ARG A 84 13.95 5.84 2.50
CA ARG A 84 13.52 4.85 3.51
C ARG A 84 12.67 5.47 4.60
N SER A 85 11.79 4.64 5.19
CA SER A 85 10.82 5.09 6.21
C SER A 85 10.06 6.33 5.69
N GLN A 86 9.70 7.27 6.56
CA GLN A 86 9.08 8.53 6.16
C GLN A 86 10.12 9.55 5.73
N VAL A 87 10.03 10.02 4.48
CA VAL A 87 10.74 11.24 4.02
C VAL A 87 9.71 12.19 3.42
N SER A 88 9.72 13.45 3.85
CA SER A 88 8.69 14.42 3.42
C SER A 88 9.22 15.81 3.12
N GLU A 89 8.52 16.51 2.22
CA GLU A 89 8.75 17.91 1.84
C GLU A 89 10.22 18.18 1.46
N SER A 90 10.85 17.20 0.80
CA SER A 90 12.30 17.18 0.55
C SER A 90 12.66 17.22 -0.94
N LEU A 91 13.77 17.87 -1.27
CA LEU A 91 14.14 18.28 -2.62
C LEU A 91 15.58 17.88 -2.97
N ASP A 92 15.81 17.26 -4.12
CA ASP A 92 17.15 16.85 -4.60
C ASP A 92 17.93 15.98 -3.57
N CYS A 93 17.23 15.10 -2.85
CA CYS A 93 17.80 14.30 -1.76
C CYS A 93 17.91 12.82 -2.11
N PHE A 94 19.02 12.18 -1.77
CA PHE A 94 19.28 10.78 -2.09
C PHE A 94 19.64 10.01 -0.83
N PHE A 95 19.08 8.81 -0.68
CA PHE A 95 19.27 7.99 0.51
C PHE A 95 19.02 8.80 1.80
N LEU A 96 17.77 9.21 2.02
CA LEU A 96 17.32 9.72 3.31
C LEU A 96 16.43 8.74 4.05
N ARG A 97 16.48 8.79 5.39
CA ARG A 97 15.56 8.11 6.31
C ARG A 97 14.99 9.10 7.34
N ASP A 98 13.72 8.95 7.72
CA ASP A 98 13.08 9.67 8.83
C ASP A 98 13.29 11.21 8.80
N SER A 99 13.18 11.84 7.62
CA SER A 99 13.61 13.22 7.38
C SER A 99 12.50 14.12 6.80
N HIS A 100 12.54 15.41 7.11
CA HIS A 100 11.49 16.37 6.74
C HIS A 100 12.09 17.72 6.33
N GLY A 101 11.56 18.35 5.27
CA GLY A 101 11.95 19.69 4.82
C GLY A 101 13.40 19.80 4.28
N CYS A 102 14.00 18.70 3.84
CA CYS A 102 15.43 18.63 3.53
C CYS A 102 15.75 19.00 2.08
N GLN A 103 16.93 19.57 1.81
CA GLN A 103 17.36 19.89 0.45
C GLN A 103 18.82 19.52 0.18
N ASN A 104 19.09 18.82 -0.93
CA ASN A 104 20.46 18.42 -1.30
C ASN A 104 21.18 17.71 -0.14
N CYS A 105 20.58 16.64 0.38
CA CYS A 105 21.18 15.80 1.42
C CYS A 105 21.41 14.38 0.89
N PHE A 106 22.47 13.72 1.35
CA PHE A 106 22.87 12.38 0.93
C PHE A 106 23.10 11.46 2.13
N ALA A 107 22.64 10.21 2.04
CA ALA A 107 22.93 9.13 3.00
C ALA A 107 22.79 9.54 4.48
N SER A 108 21.75 10.31 4.80
CA SER A 108 21.55 10.96 6.09
C SER A 108 20.21 10.53 6.70
N ALA A 109 20.02 10.73 8.01
CA ALA A 109 18.73 10.44 8.64
C ALA A 109 18.40 11.39 9.79
N ASN A 110 17.11 11.36 10.15
CA ASN A 110 16.55 12.12 11.27
C ASN A 110 16.68 13.64 11.11
N LEU A 111 16.74 14.15 9.88
CA LEU A 111 16.99 15.56 9.59
C LEU A 111 15.68 16.37 9.54
N ARG A 112 15.68 17.57 10.14
CA ARG A 112 14.61 18.56 9.99
C ARG A 112 15.13 19.86 9.38
N ASN A 113 14.55 20.29 8.25
CA ASN A 113 14.84 21.56 7.58
C ASN A 113 16.33 21.79 7.25
N GLN A 114 17.10 20.70 7.08
CA GLN A 114 18.55 20.75 6.83
C GLN A 114 18.87 20.80 5.33
N LYS A 115 20.04 21.35 5.00
CA LYS A 115 20.55 21.38 3.62
C LYS A 115 22.01 20.96 3.56
N TYR A 116 22.44 20.35 2.46
CA TYR A 116 23.86 20.04 2.21
C TYR A 116 24.49 19.17 3.32
N ARG A 117 23.74 18.18 3.82
CA ARG A 117 24.25 17.18 4.77
C ARG A 117 24.55 15.86 4.08
N ILE A 118 25.73 15.31 4.37
CA ILE A 118 26.19 14.01 3.89
C ILE A 118 26.61 13.20 5.11
N PHE A 119 26.01 12.02 5.34
CA PHE A 119 26.17 11.24 6.58
C PHE A 119 26.01 12.08 7.86
N ASN A 120 24.94 12.88 7.91
CA ASN A 120 24.63 13.88 8.94
C ASN A 120 25.67 15.00 9.17
N LYS A 121 26.82 15.02 8.48
CA LYS A 121 27.80 16.11 8.52
C LYS A 121 27.39 17.26 7.61
N GLN A 122 27.51 18.50 8.10
CA GLN A 122 27.22 19.72 7.34
C GLN A 122 28.35 20.09 6.37
N TYR A 123 27.99 20.48 5.15
CA TYR A 123 28.91 21.01 4.12
C TYR A 123 28.50 22.44 3.70
N SER A 124 29.43 23.18 3.09
CA SER A 124 29.10 24.35 2.27
C SER A 124 28.47 23.91 0.94
N PRO A 125 27.74 24.78 0.21
CA PRO A 125 27.16 24.42 -1.08
C PRO A 125 28.20 23.94 -2.11
N GLU A 126 29.41 24.52 -2.10
CA GLU A 126 30.53 24.17 -2.96
C GLU A 126 31.15 22.84 -2.55
N GLY A 127 31.37 22.64 -1.24
CA GLY A 127 31.91 21.40 -0.69
C GLY A 127 30.97 20.22 -0.91
N TYR A 128 29.66 20.43 -0.81
CA TYR A 128 28.65 19.43 -1.14
C TYR A 128 28.72 19.02 -2.61
N LYS A 129 28.77 20.01 -3.53
CA LYS A 129 28.89 19.74 -4.97
C LYS A 129 30.15 18.95 -5.30
N GLU A 130 31.27 19.24 -4.65
CA GLU A 130 32.52 18.50 -4.85
C GLU A 130 32.45 17.07 -4.30
N GLU A 131 31.87 16.87 -3.11
CA GLU A 131 31.69 15.54 -2.54
C GLU A 131 30.74 14.67 -3.39
N MET A 132 29.66 15.25 -3.90
CA MET A 132 28.68 14.54 -4.75
C MET A 132 29.24 14.08 -6.10
N LYS A 133 30.30 14.71 -6.64
CA LYS A 133 30.97 14.22 -7.87
C LYS A 133 31.56 12.81 -7.72
N LYS A 134 31.82 12.35 -6.49
CA LYS A 134 32.33 11.00 -6.21
C LYS A 134 31.27 9.91 -6.33
N TRP A 135 29.99 10.32 -6.37
CA TRP A 135 28.80 9.48 -6.37
C TRP A 135 28.07 9.59 -7.71
N ASP A 136 28.66 9.03 -8.78
CA ASP A 136 27.93 8.87 -10.05
C ASP A 136 26.87 7.77 -9.89
N LEU A 137 25.68 8.17 -9.46
CA LEU A 137 24.52 7.29 -9.26
C LEU A 137 23.97 6.70 -10.55
N GLY A 138 24.56 7.02 -11.72
CA GLY A 138 24.22 6.39 -13.01
C GLY A 138 24.87 5.03 -13.20
N SER A 139 25.90 4.70 -12.40
CA SER A 139 26.54 3.39 -12.29
C SER A 139 25.79 2.49 -11.31
N PHE A 140 25.48 1.26 -11.71
CA PHE A 140 24.83 0.27 -10.87
C PHE A 140 25.67 -0.06 -9.63
N ALA A 141 26.97 -0.32 -9.82
CA ALA A 141 27.89 -0.60 -8.72
C ALA A 141 27.94 0.56 -7.71
N LYS A 142 28.01 1.82 -8.18
CA LYS A 142 28.00 3.00 -7.30
C LYS A 142 26.67 3.22 -6.60
N TYR A 143 25.55 2.96 -7.28
CA TYR A 143 24.22 3.05 -6.67
C TYR A 143 24.03 2.00 -5.56
N GLN A 144 24.45 0.75 -5.78
CA GLN A 144 24.38 -0.30 -4.77
C GLN A 144 25.31 -0.01 -3.58
N GLU A 145 26.52 0.50 -3.83
CA GLU A 145 27.43 0.91 -2.76
C GLU A 145 26.84 2.06 -1.92
N ALA A 146 26.26 3.07 -2.58
CA ALA A 146 25.55 4.16 -1.91
C ALA A 146 24.38 3.65 -1.05
N LYS A 147 23.57 2.71 -1.57
CA LYS A 147 22.49 2.06 -0.81
C LYS A 147 23.04 1.32 0.42
N ARG A 148 24.10 0.53 0.26
CA ARG A 148 24.75 -0.26 1.34
C ARG A 148 25.27 0.62 2.48
N ILE A 149 26.09 1.63 2.17
CA ILE A 149 26.68 2.51 3.20
C ILE A 149 25.65 3.40 3.88
N SER A 150 24.54 3.72 3.20
CA SER A 150 23.43 4.45 3.81
C SER A 150 22.72 3.58 4.85
N GLU A 151 22.39 2.33 4.50
CA GLU A 151 21.81 1.35 5.44
C GLU A 151 22.75 1.05 6.63
N GLU A 152 24.07 1.13 6.45
CA GLU A 152 25.06 1.02 7.54
C GLU A 152 25.09 2.27 8.44
N HIS A 153 25.13 3.47 7.86
CA HIS A 153 25.06 4.73 8.61
C HIS A 153 23.75 4.86 9.42
N TRP A 154 22.63 4.47 8.82
CA TRP A 154 21.32 4.51 9.46
C TRP A 154 21.20 3.58 10.67
N LYS A 155 22.00 2.51 10.75
CA LYS A 155 22.06 1.62 11.94
C LYS A 155 22.78 2.27 13.12
N THR A 156 23.62 3.28 12.91
CA THR A 156 24.28 4.02 14.00
C THR A 156 23.46 5.19 14.52
N LEU A 157 22.25 5.41 13.98
CA LEU A 157 21.36 6.52 14.34
C LEU A 157 20.08 6.00 14.98
N LEU A 158 19.68 6.60 16.10
CA LEU A 158 18.44 6.28 16.82
C LEU A 158 17.24 6.30 15.84
N PRO A 159 16.46 5.21 15.72
CA PRO A 159 15.30 5.20 14.84
C PRO A 159 14.14 5.99 15.43
N LYS A 160 13.27 6.58 14.58
CA LYS A 160 12.02 7.20 15.02
C LYS A 160 11.10 6.11 15.62
N PRO A 161 10.68 6.19 16.90
CA PRO A 161 10.00 5.08 17.56
C PRO A 161 8.58 4.81 17.06
N HIS A 162 7.92 5.84 16.55
CA HIS A 162 6.51 5.84 16.17
C HIS A 162 6.22 6.92 15.13
N MET A 163 5.16 6.71 14.36
CA MET A 163 4.57 7.72 13.48
C MET A 163 3.10 7.89 13.85
N ASP A 164 2.89 8.83 14.75
CA ASP A 164 1.65 9.16 15.47
C ASP A 164 1.46 10.69 15.51
N ASP A 165 1.90 11.39 14.46
CA ASP A 165 1.98 12.85 14.43
C ASP A 165 0.57 13.47 14.44
N PHE A 166 0.40 14.57 15.21
CA PHE A 166 -0.87 15.25 15.47
C PHE A 166 -2.03 14.36 15.98
N SER A 167 -1.72 13.25 16.66
CA SER A 167 -2.71 12.26 17.09
C SER A 167 -2.86 12.16 18.62
N VAL A 168 -4.07 11.86 19.11
CA VAL A 168 -4.42 11.86 20.54
C VAL A 168 -5.28 10.64 20.89
N ASN A 169 -4.93 9.91 21.97
CA ASN A 169 -5.66 8.71 22.42
C ASN A 169 -5.86 7.65 21.31
N SER A 170 -4.90 7.55 20.38
CA SER A 170 -4.96 6.60 19.26
C SER A 170 -3.93 5.46 19.41
N SER A 171 -4.20 4.29 18.81
CA SER A 171 -3.31 3.12 18.82
C SER A 171 -3.28 2.42 17.45
N GLY A 172 -2.23 1.63 17.22
CA GLY A 172 -1.92 1.00 15.94
C GLY A 172 -0.54 1.45 15.46
N SER A 173 -0.36 1.65 14.15
CA SER A 173 0.91 2.11 13.57
C SER A 173 0.69 3.01 12.34
N HIS A 174 1.57 3.99 12.14
CA HIS A 174 1.56 4.90 10.97
C HIS A 174 0.22 5.64 10.83
N TYR A 175 -0.09 6.51 11.79
CA TYR A 175 -1.31 7.32 11.78
C TYR A 175 -1.05 8.80 12.01
N PHE A 176 -1.75 9.64 11.24
CA PHE A 176 -1.61 11.10 11.22
C PHE A 176 -2.97 11.76 11.46
N GLN A 177 -3.02 12.80 12.30
CA GLN A 177 -4.27 13.52 12.65
C GLN A 177 -5.42 12.59 13.10
N CYS A 178 -5.13 11.63 13.99
CA CYS A 178 -6.09 10.65 14.47
C CYS A 178 -6.44 10.84 15.96
N LYS A 179 -7.73 10.87 16.29
CA LYS A 179 -8.22 11.06 17.67
C LYS A 179 -9.13 9.91 18.11
N ASN A 180 -8.84 9.31 19.25
CA ASN A 180 -9.58 8.16 19.81
C ASN A 180 -9.59 6.89 18.91
N CYS A 181 -8.77 6.81 17.86
CA CYS A 181 -8.78 5.69 16.91
C CYS A 181 -8.04 4.46 17.46
N LYS A 182 -8.64 3.27 17.46
CA LYS A 182 -8.01 2.07 18.06
C LYS A 182 -7.56 1.05 17.02
N GLU A 183 -6.33 0.57 17.17
CA GLU A 183 -5.75 -0.49 16.34
C GLU A 183 -5.83 -0.18 14.83
N CYS A 184 -5.51 1.05 14.45
CA CYS A 184 -5.56 1.53 13.06
C CYS A 184 -4.16 1.58 12.42
N TYR A 185 -4.08 1.24 11.13
CA TYR A 185 -2.83 1.04 10.41
C TYR A 185 -2.78 1.81 9.08
N GLU A 186 -1.72 2.61 8.86
CA GLU A 186 -1.54 3.45 7.65
C GLU A 186 -2.74 4.41 7.40
N ILE A 187 -3.00 5.31 8.37
CA ILE A 187 -4.12 6.27 8.30
C ILE A 187 -3.62 7.71 8.17
N TRP A 188 -4.07 8.40 7.12
CA TRP A 188 -3.87 9.84 6.96
C TRP A 188 -5.20 10.58 7.16
N GLY A 189 -5.40 11.05 8.40
CA GLY A 189 -6.60 11.76 8.85
C GLY A 189 -6.69 13.23 8.39
N PRO A 190 -7.71 13.98 8.84
CA PRO A 190 -8.45 13.77 10.08
C PRO A 190 -9.32 12.51 10.14
N ALA A 191 -9.18 11.74 11.22
CA ALA A 191 -10.03 10.62 11.60
C ALA A 191 -10.33 10.67 13.10
N GLU A 192 -11.58 10.46 13.50
CA GLU A 192 -12.01 10.45 14.90
C GLU A 192 -12.87 9.21 15.21
N ASP A 193 -12.86 8.75 16.47
CA ASP A 193 -13.84 7.82 17.08
C ASP A 193 -14.14 6.52 16.27
N SER A 194 -13.09 5.76 15.95
CA SER A 194 -13.16 4.59 15.05
C SER A 194 -12.14 3.49 15.43
N LYS A 195 -12.19 2.30 14.84
CA LYS A 195 -11.15 1.25 15.02
C LYS A 195 -10.93 0.38 13.77
N PHE A 196 -9.85 -0.40 13.82
CA PHE A 196 -9.33 -1.32 12.77
C PHE A 196 -9.30 -0.77 11.34
N LEU A 197 -9.18 0.55 11.17
CA LEU A 197 -9.01 1.17 9.86
C LEU A 197 -7.66 0.75 9.25
N PHE A 198 -7.64 0.50 7.94
CA PHE A 198 -6.44 0.10 7.21
C PHE A 198 -6.35 0.80 5.85
N MET A 199 -5.19 1.41 5.54
CA MET A 199 -4.89 2.06 4.25
C MET A 199 -5.89 3.16 3.82
N LEU A 200 -6.31 4.04 4.74
CA LEU A 200 -7.19 5.17 4.41
C LEU A 200 -6.41 6.48 4.46
N SER A 201 -6.29 7.18 3.33
CA SER A 201 -5.43 8.36 3.22
C SER A 201 -6.02 9.55 2.46
N LEU A 202 -7.35 9.64 2.37
CA LEU A 202 -8.05 10.80 1.82
C LEU A 202 -9.09 11.28 2.83
N PRO A 203 -8.98 12.51 3.35
CA PRO A 203 -10.05 13.12 4.13
C PRO A 203 -11.30 13.34 3.27
N PRO A 204 -12.53 13.33 3.83
CA PRO A 204 -12.89 13.15 5.24
C PRO A 204 -13.40 11.73 5.57
N ILE A 205 -13.02 11.21 6.74
CA ILE A 205 -13.40 9.87 7.24
C ILE A 205 -14.12 10.01 8.58
N LYS A 206 -15.34 9.45 8.75
CA LYS A 206 -16.05 9.43 10.05
C LYS A 206 -16.80 8.12 10.33
N ASP A 207 -16.73 7.68 11.59
CA ASP A 207 -17.51 6.61 12.23
C ASP A 207 -17.56 5.27 11.45
N CYS A 208 -16.39 4.76 11.05
CA CYS A 208 -16.22 3.52 10.28
C CYS A 208 -15.62 2.38 11.12
N TYR A 209 -16.01 1.12 10.85
CA TYR A 209 -15.53 -0.11 11.53
C TYR A 209 -15.95 -1.34 10.68
N ASP A 210 -15.21 -1.82 9.66
CA ASP A 210 -13.88 -1.46 9.15
C ASP A 210 -13.96 -1.11 7.65
N VAL A 211 -12.94 -0.49 7.08
CA VAL A 211 -12.83 -0.29 5.61
C VAL A 211 -11.37 -0.37 5.16
N SER A 212 -11.06 -1.19 4.15
CA SER A 212 -9.68 -1.42 3.66
C SER A 212 -9.40 -0.84 2.26
N ALA A 213 -9.66 0.47 2.11
CA ALA A 213 -9.56 1.29 0.87
C ALA A 213 -10.51 0.87 -0.28
N TRP A 214 -10.94 1.73 -1.22
CA TRP A 214 -10.85 3.20 -1.29
C TRP A 214 -11.77 3.90 -0.28
N GLY A 215 -11.42 5.13 0.12
CA GLY A 215 -12.12 5.87 1.17
C GLY A 215 -12.09 7.37 0.95
N ASN A 216 -12.94 7.84 0.03
CA ASN A 216 -13.21 9.26 -0.19
C ASN A 216 -14.64 9.55 0.30
N ASN A 217 -14.82 10.64 1.06
CA ASN A 217 -16.13 11.13 1.52
C ASN A 217 -17.02 10.09 2.26
N LEU A 218 -16.49 9.38 3.27
CA LEU A 218 -17.19 8.28 3.95
C LEU A 218 -17.83 8.65 5.30
N GLN A 219 -19.10 8.27 5.51
CA GLN A 219 -19.79 8.31 6.82
C GLN A 219 -20.68 7.07 7.11
N LEU A 220 -20.87 6.85 8.41
CA LEU A 220 -21.36 5.68 9.17
C LEU A 220 -21.24 4.32 8.44
N SER A 221 -20.09 3.65 8.55
CA SER A 221 -19.76 2.46 7.72
C SER A 221 -19.40 1.20 8.50
N TYR A 222 -19.78 0.04 7.96
CA TYR A 222 -19.38 -1.29 8.47
C TYR A 222 -18.73 -2.15 7.37
N GLU A 223 -17.65 -2.83 7.76
CA GLU A 223 -16.84 -3.89 7.10
C GLU A 223 -16.56 -3.80 5.58
N SER A 224 -16.52 -2.62 4.98
CA SER A 224 -16.50 -2.48 3.53
C SER A 224 -15.12 -2.62 2.85
N CYS A 225 -14.97 -3.39 1.77
CA CYS A 225 -13.75 -3.38 0.95
C CYS A 225 -14.00 -2.70 -0.42
N ALA A 226 -13.43 -1.50 -0.58
CA ALA A 226 -13.58 -0.52 -1.67
C ALA A 226 -15.01 -0.01 -1.96
N VAL A 227 -15.18 1.30 -1.76
CA VAL A 227 -16.46 2.02 -1.81
C VAL A 227 -16.28 3.42 -2.44
N GLY A 228 -17.28 3.90 -3.18
CA GLY A 228 -17.10 4.97 -4.18
C GLY A 228 -17.92 6.25 -3.98
N GLN A 229 -17.28 7.24 -3.34
CA GLN A 229 -17.33 8.68 -3.65
C GLN A 229 -18.67 9.22 -4.23
N ASP A 230 -19.57 9.87 -3.49
CA ASP A 230 -19.47 10.52 -2.17
C ASP A 230 -20.53 9.94 -1.20
N SER A 231 -20.11 9.16 -0.18
CA SER A 231 -20.98 8.09 0.36
C SER A 231 -21.27 8.13 1.87
N ALA A 232 -22.57 8.13 2.19
CA ALA A 232 -23.13 7.80 3.50
C ALA A 232 -24.50 7.14 3.29
N ASN A 233 -24.91 6.07 3.98
CA ASN A 233 -24.23 5.24 4.98
C ASN A 233 -24.12 3.79 4.45
N LEU A 234 -23.11 3.02 4.88
CA LEU A 234 -22.76 1.76 4.22
C LEU A 234 -22.69 0.53 5.16
N LYS A 235 -23.38 -0.53 4.77
CA LYS A 235 -23.31 -1.89 5.35
C LYS A 235 -23.38 -2.93 4.20
N PHE A 236 -22.70 -4.06 4.26
CA PHE A 236 -21.34 -4.27 4.77
C PHE A 236 -20.30 -4.55 3.64
N CYS A 237 -20.74 -4.49 2.38
CA CYS A 237 -20.04 -4.20 1.10
C CYS A 237 -18.65 -4.81 0.74
N VAL A 238 -18.57 -5.47 -0.43
CA VAL A 238 -17.34 -5.55 -1.27
C VAL A 238 -17.75 -5.66 -2.74
N GLU A 239 -17.43 -4.83 -3.72
CA GLU A 239 -16.76 -3.53 -3.82
C GLU A 239 -17.76 -2.65 -4.61
N SER A 240 -18.02 -1.40 -4.19
CA SER A 240 -19.21 -0.64 -4.63
C SER A 240 -18.89 0.75 -5.18
N GLY A 241 -19.34 1.01 -6.41
CA GLY A 241 -18.88 2.10 -7.27
C GLY A 241 -19.39 3.51 -6.97
N LEU A 242 -19.01 4.46 -7.84
CA LEU A 242 -19.15 5.94 -7.79
C LEU A 242 -20.57 6.52 -7.56
N ASN A 243 -21.58 5.68 -7.34
CA ASN A 243 -22.96 6.08 -7.12
C ASN A 243 -23.59 5.34 -5.90
N ALA A 244 -22.76 4.77 -5.02
CA ALA A 244 -23.21 4.02 -3.85
C ALA A 244 -23.50 4.95 -2.66
N HIS A 245 -24.77 5.06 -2.24
CA HIS A 245 -25.19 5.98 -1.16
C HIS A 245 -26.31 5.45 -0.23
N SER A 246 -26.55 4.13 -0.20
CA SER A 246 -27.33 3.41 0.84
C SER A 246 -27.40 1.91 0.49
N LEU A 247 -26.68 1.06 1.25
CA LEU A 247 -26.53 -0.39 1.04
C LEU A 247 -26.70 -1.17 2.36
N ASP A 248 -27.05 -2.47 2.26
CA ASP A 248 -27.41 -3.32 3.42
C ASP A 248 -26.57 -4.61 3.52
N TYR A 249 -26.54 -5.48 2.49
CA TYR A 249 -25.68 -6.67 2.39
C TYR A 249 -25.36 -6.90 0.90
N CYS A 250 -24.39 -6.20 0.31
CA CYS A 250 -24.20 -6.17 -1.16
C CYS A 250 -22.80 -6.56 -1.63
N GLN A 251 -22.73 -7.18 -2.82
CA GLN A 251 -21.48 -7.43 -3.54
C GLN A 251 -21.49 -6.68 -4.89
N PHE A 252 -20.35 -6.21 -5.39
CA PHE A 252 -20.17 -5.63 -6.74
C PHE A 252 -21.32 -4.71 -7.23
N THR A 253 -21.53 -3.55 -6.63
CA THR A 253 -22.73 -2.72 -6.88
C THR A 253 -22.39 -1.29 -7.33
N PHE A 254 -22.89 -0.87 -8.50
CA PHE A 254 -22.57 0.42 -9.13
C PHE A 254 -23.76 1.42 -9.06
N GLY A 255 -24.43 1.53 -7.90
CA GLY A 255 -25.55 2.44 -7.63
C GLY A 255 -26.52 1.99 -6.52
N GLY A 256 -27.10 2.93 -5.74
CA GLY A 256 -27.79 2.63 -4.46
C GLY A 256 -29.29 2.99 -4.30
N ASP A 257 -29.76 2.82 -3.05
CA ASP A 257 -31.12 2.91 -2.46
C ASP A 257 -31.75 1.55 -2.09
N ASN A 258 -31.07 0.81 -1.20
CA ASN A 258 -31.52 -0.46 -0.60
C ASN A 258 -31.74 -1.59 -1.62
N ASN A 259 -30.63 -2.26 -1.93
CA ASN A 259 -30.63 -3.62 -2.48
C ASN A 259 -30.06 -4.57 -1.41
N PHE A 260 -30.45 -5.84 -1.42
CA PHE A 260 -30.00 -6.84 -0.44
C PHE A 260 -29.53 -8.11 -1.18
N GLY A 261 -28.22 -8.32 -1.24
CA GLY A 261 -27.54 -9.47 -1.85
C GLY A 261 -27.20 -9.32 -3.34
N CYS A 262 -27.21 -8.12 -3.92
CA CYS A 262 -26.89 -7.97 -5.36
C CYS A 262 -25.41 -8.28 -5.69
N ALA A 263 -25.15 -8.55 -6.98
CA ALA A 263 -23.86 -8.94 -7.52
C ALA A 263 -23.73 -8.51 -9.00
N GLY A 264 -23.34 -7.26 -9.25
CA GLY A 264 -23.03 -6.72 -10.59
C GLY A 264 -23.97 -5.65 -11.15
N LEU A 265 -24.88 -5.06 -10.36
CA LEU A 265 -25.95 -4.20 -10.89
C LEU A 265 -25.49 -2.75 -11.18
N ARG A 266 -25.93 -2.20 -12.33
CA ARG A 266 -25.53 -0.87 -12.86
C ARG A 266 -26.64 0.21 -12.96
N LYS A 267 -27.86 -0.08 -12.48
CA LYS A 267 -28.89 0.87 -11.97
C LYS A 267 -30.24 0.16 -11.76
N GLY A 268 -30.89 0.39 -10.61
CA GLY A 268 -32.20 -0.17 -10.25
C GLY A 268 -32.45 -0.09 -8.74
N LYS A 269 -33.72 -0.01 -8.34
CA LYS A 269 -34.17 0.02 -6.92
C LYS A 269 -35.04 -1.19 -6.60
N TYR A 270 -35.04 -1.61 -5.32
CA TYR A 270 -35.79 -2.76 -4.79
C TYR A 270 -35.39 -4.10 -5.44
N CYS A 271 -34.08 -4.38 -5.47
CA CYS A 271 -33.53 -5.62 -6.01
C CYS A 271 -33.00 -6.56 -4.91
N ILE A 272 -33.27 -7.85 -5.07
CA ILE A 272 -32.68 -8.94 -4.29
C ILE A 272 -31.99 -9.87 -5.28
N LEU A 273 -30.70 -10.15 -5.08
CA LEU A 273 -29.94 -11.11 -5.92
C LEU A 273 -30.12 -10.86 -7.44
N ASN A 274 -29.86 -9.62 -7.87
CA ASN A 274 -30.03 -9.09 -9.24
C ASN A 274 -31.46 -9.11 -9.82
N LYS A 275 -32.48 -9.54 -9.07
CA LYS A 275 -33.88 -9.54 -9.49
C LYS A 275 -34.66 -8.36 -8.90
N LYS A 276 -35.43 -7.66 -9.75
CA LYS A 276 -36.26 -6.50 -9.35
C LYS A 276 -37.62 -6.92 -8.80
N TYR A 277 -38.10 -6.21 -7.78
CA TYR A 277 -39.41 -6.39 -7.13
C TYR A 277 -40.22 -5.08 -7.13
N SER A 278 -41.51 -5.16 -6.78
CA SER A 278 -42.26 -3.96 -6.34
C SER A 278 -41.84 -3.59 -4.93
N LYS A 279 -42.07 -2.33 -4.54
CA LYS A 279 -41.69 -1.79 -3.22
C LYS A 279 -42.30 -2.61 -2.09
N GLU A 280 -43.60 -2.86 -2.16
CA GLU A 280 -44.39 -3.56 -1.13
C GLU A 280 -43.92 -5.01 -0.96
N LYS A 281 -43.57 -5.67 -2.07
CA LYS A 281 -43.05 -7.05 -2.04
C LYS A 281 -41.62 -7.09 -1.51
N TYR A 282 -40.79 -6.10 -1.83
CA TYR A 282 -39.44 -5.96 -1.28
C TYR A 282 -39.48 -5.73 0.23
N GLU A 283 -40.27 -4.75 0.70
CA GLU A 283 -40.42 -4.38 2.11
C GLU A 283 -41.00 -5.52 2.96
N LYS A 284 -41.82 -6.41 2.37
CA LYS A 284 -42.27 -7.64 3.04
C LYS A 284 -41.23 -8.76 3.05
N LEU A 285 -40.45 -8.91 1.98
CA LEU A 285 -39.57 -10.07 1.79
C LEU A 285 -38.23 -9.92 2.53
N VAL A 286 -37.65 -8.72 2.59
CA VAL A 286 -36.35 -8.49 3.26
C VAL A 286 -36.37 -8.86 4.75
N PRO A 287 -37.36 -8.45 5.57
CA PRO A 287 -37.43 -8.86 6.98
C PRO A 287 -37.58 -10.37 7.16
N GLN A 288 -38.26 -11.06 6.23
CA GLN A 288 -38.38 -12.53 6.27
C GLN A 288 -37.06 -13.23 5.98
N ILE A 289 -36.28 -12.73 5.01
CA ILE A 289 -34.94 -13.25 4.72
C ILE A 289 -33.99 -13.00 5.90
N LYS A 290 -33.97 -11.79 6.46
CA LYS A 290 -33.13 -11.47 7.63
C LYS A 290 -33.45 -12.36 8.82
N LYS A 291 -34.74 -12.49 9.18
CA LYS A 291 -35.19 -13.40 10.22
C LYS A 291 -34.75 -14.86 9.97
N HIS A 292 -34.81 -15.33 8.72
CA HIS A 292 -34.31 -16.67 8.37
C HIS A 292 -32.79 -16.78 8.50
N MET A 293 -32.01 -15.73 8.24
CA MET A 293 -30.57 -15.71 8.49
C MET A 293 -30.23 -15.79 10.00
N ASP A 294 -31.11 -15.27 10.85
CA ASP A 294 -30.93 -15.33 12.31
C ASP A 294 -31.41 -16.67 12.90
N GLU A 295 -32.51 -17.24 12.39
CA GLU A 295 -33.03 -18.56 12.79
C GLU A 295 -32.23 -19.74 12.18
N MET A 296 -31.58 -19.54 11.03
CA MET A 296 -30.77 -20.53 10.31
C MET A 296 -29.49 -19.89 9.74
N PRO A 297 -28.54 -19.46 10.60
CA PRO A 297 -27.30 -18.82 10.16
C PRO A 297 -26.39 -19.79 9.41
N TYR A 298 -25.59 -19.25 8.50
CA TYR A 298 -24.48 -20.01 7.92
C TYR A 298 -23.40 -20.19 8.98
N ILE A 299 -22.85 -21.39 9.12
CA ILE A 299 -21.80 -21.69 10.11
C ILE A 299 -20.58 -22.20 9.36
N SER A 300 -19.48 -21.46 9.45
CA SER A 300 -18.16 -21.95 9.03
C SER A 300 -17.46 -22.63 10.20
N GLU A 301 -16.77 -23.74 9.92
CA GLU A 301 -15.92 -24.42 10.88
C GLU A 301 -14.45 -24.26 10.48
N ILE A 302 -13.81 -23.20 10.97
CA ILE A 302 -12.38 -22.99 10.76
C ILE A 302 -11.57 -23.78 11.79
N ARG A 303 -10.43 -24.33 11.39
CA ARG A 303 -9.47 -24.97 12.29
C ARG A 303 -8.27 -24.07 12.47
N ASN A 304 -7.92 -23.74 13.72
CA ASN A 304 -6.66 -23.03 13.96
C ASN A 304 -5.45 -23.96 13.73
N SER A 305 -4.23 -23.43 13.84
CA SER A 305 -2.99 -24.19 13.70
C SER A 305 -2.82 -25.35 14.71
N LYS A 306 -3.61 -25.38 15.78
CA LYS A 306 -3.68 -26.49 16.75
C LYS A 306 -4.77 -27.52 16.43
N HIS A 307 -5.39 -27.43 15.25
CA HIS A 307 -6.53 -28.24 14.79
C HIS A 307 -7.82 -28.07 15.62
N GLU A 308 -7.87 -27.08 16.52
CA GLU A 308 -9.04 -26.76 17.34
C GLU A 308 -10.12 -26.14 16.43
N ILE A 309 -11.33 -26.68 16.48
CA ILE A 309 -12.46 -26.20 15.66
C ILE A 309 -13.03 -24.95 16.32
N ARG A 310 -12.97 -23.82 15.62
CA ARG A 310 -13.71 -22.59 15.96
C ARG A 310 -14.86 -22.43 14.96
N LYS A 311 -16.08 -22.39 15.49
CA LYS A 311 -17.27 -22.08 14.68
C LYS A 311 -17.41 -20.57 14.54
N ILE A 312 -17.59 -20.09 13.31
CA ILE A 312 -17.96 -18.70 13.00
C ILE A 312 -19.42 -18.75 12.53
N ILE A 313 -20.27 -17.97 13.19
CA ILE A 313 -21.72 -17.93 12.94
C ILE A 313 -22.02 -16.66 12.16
N TYR A 314 -22.46 -16.82 10.91
CA TYR A 314 -22.81 -15.74 10.00
C TYR A 314 -24.33 -15.51 9.99
N GLN A 315 -24.79 -14.79 11.01
CA GLN A 315 -26.15 -14.24 11.14
C GLN A 315 -26.31 -12.93 10.33
N TYR A 316 -27.50 -12.33 10.28
CA TYR A 316 -27.63 -11.03 9.64
C TYR A 316 -26.89 -9.93 10.45
N GLY A 317 -25.94 -9.27 9.79
CA GLY A 317 -25.09 -8.24 10.39
C GLY A 317 -23.60 -8.58 10.35
N GLU A 318 -23.25 -9.86 10.17
CA GLU A 318 -21.87 -10.35 10.00
C GLU A 318 -21.43 -10.22 8.54
N PHE A 319 -20.16 -9.88 8.33
CA PHE A 319 -19.56 -9.75 7.00
C PHE A 319 -19.49 -11.06 6.19
N PHE A 320 -19.13 -10.96 4.91
CA PHE A 320 -19.09 -12.09 4.00
C PHE A 320 -18.07 -13.16 4.46
N PRO A 321 -18.43 -14.45 4.49
CA PRO A 321 -17.48 -15.54 4.73
C PRO A 321 -16.30 -15.52 3.75
N ALA A 322 -15.09 -15.76 4.24
CA ALA A 322 -13.86 -15.71 3.44
C ALA A 322 -13.85 -16.73 2.29
N GLU A 323 -14.60 -17.82 2.44
CA GLU A 323 -14.83 -18.85 1.43
C GLU A 323 -15.55 -18.30 0.18
N LEU A 324 -16.29 -17.19 0.30
CA LEU A 324 -16.93 -16.50 -0.83
C LEU A 324 -15.96 -15.60 -1.62
N SER A 325 -14.74 -15.38 -1.11
CA SER A 325 -13.70 -14.58 -1.76
C SER A 325 -13.51 -14.97 -3.23
N ALA A 326 -13.32 -13.96 -4.08
CA ALA A 326 -12.88 -14.12 -5.46
C ALA A 326 -11.42 -14.55 -5.56
N PHE A 327 -10.61 -14.18 -4.56
CA PHE A 327 -9.15 -14.29 -4.58
C PHE A 327 -8.69 -15.39 -3.64
N PRO A 328 -7.80 -16.30 -4.09
CA PRO A 328 -7.10 -17.24 -3.22
C PRO A 328 -6.23 -16.51 -2.19
N TYR A 329 -6.09 -17.09 -1.00
CA TYR A 329 -5.45 -16.46 0.17
C TYR A 329 -4.05 -15.93 -0.15
N ASN A 330 -3.24 -16.77 -0.81
CA ASN A 330 -1.87 -16.48 -1.19
C ASN A 330 -1.70 -15.44 -2.31
N ASP A 331 -2.79 -15.05 -2.97
CA ASP A 331 -2.84 -13.98 -3.97
C ASP A 331 -3.31 -12.64 -3.35
N THR A 332 -3.76 -12.65 -2.10
CA THR A 332 -4.20 -11.45 -1.37
C THR A 332 -3.11 -10.87 -0.46
N LEU A 333 -3.34 -9.64 0.03
CA LEU A 333 -2.51 -9.04 1.07
C LEU A 333 -2.49 -9.85 2.38
N ALA A 334 -3.51 -10.68 2.66
CA ALA A 334 -3.59 -11.45 3.90
C ALA A 334 -2.35 -12.36 4.09
N GLN A 335 -1.89 -13.03 3.02
CA GLN A 335 -0.67 -13.85 3.05
C GLN A 335 0.61 -13.05 3.40
N ARG A 336 0.61 -11.73 3.23
CA ARG A 336 1.77 -10.88 3.53
C ARG A 336 1.79 -10.40 4.98
N PHE A 337 0.63 -10.18 5.59
CA PHE A 337 0.50 -9.85 7.01
C PHE A 337 0.47 -11.10 7.91
N PHE A 338 -0.18 -12.16 7.43
CA PHE A 338 -0.46 -13.40 8.13
C PHE A 338 -0.07 -14.58 7.23
N PRO A 339 1.24 -14.83 7.02
CA PRO A 339 1.69 -15.88 6.12
C PRO A 339 1.25 -17.27 6.61
N LEU A 340 0.52 -17.98 5.75
CA LEU A 340 0.14 -19.38 5.97
C LEU A 340 0.84 -20.28 4.95
N THR A 341 1.06 -21.54 5.32
CA THR A 341 1.33 -22.63 4.37
C THR A 341 0.06 -23.00 3.60
N LYS A 342 0.22 -23.77 2.50
CA LYS A 342 -0.92 -24.29 1.73
C LYS A 342 -1.80 -25.17 2.61
N GLU A 343 -1.19 -26.03 3.41
CA GLU A 343 -1.86 -26.94 4.34
C GLU A 343 -2.65 -26.18 5.41
N GLU A 344 -2.07 -25.15 6.03
CA GLU A 344 -2.75 -24.32 7.03
C GLU A 344 -3.90 -23.50 6.42
N ALA A 345 -3.72 -22.95 5.21
CA ALA A 345 -4.76 -22.16 4.55
C ALA A 345 -5.97 -23.03 4.17
N LEU A 346 -5.74 -24.20 3.59
CA LEU A 346 -6.79 -25.17 3.25
C LEU A 346 -7.48 -25.71 4.53
N THR A 347 -6.71 -25.94 5.60
CA THR A 347 -7.24 -26.38 6.91
C THR A 347 -8.13 -25.32 7.57
N GLN A 348 -7.87 -24.03 7.30
CA GLN A 348 -8.69 -22.89 7.70
C GLN A 348 -9.87 -22.59 6.74
N GLY A 349 -10.07 -23.39 5.69
CA GLY A 349 -11.15 -23.22 4.71
C GLY A 349 -10.87 -22.19 3.61
N TYR A 350 -9.66 -21.62 3.56
CA TYR A 350 -9.29 -20.66 2.53
C TYR A 350 -8.93 -21.34 1.20
N LYS A 351 -9.16 -20.63 0.09
CA LYS A 351 -8.73 -21.05 -1.25
C LYS A 351 -7.23 -20.82 -1.42
N TRP A 352 -6.56 -21.67 -2.18
CA TRP A 352 -5.14 -21.55 -2.51
C TRP A 352 -4.93 -21.58 -4.04
N LEU A 353 -4.04 -20.72 -4.54
CA LEU A 353 -3.60 -20.70 -5.93
C LEU A 353 -2.27 -21.46 -6.05
N ASP A 354 -2.24 -22.54 -6.83
CA ASP A 354 -0.99 -23.21 -7.16
C ASP A 354 -0.18 -22.42 -8.21
N GLU A 355 1.14 -22.39 -8.06
CA GLU A 355 2.02 -21.59 -8.92
C GLU A 355 2.03 -22.08 -10.37
N GLU A 356 1.51 -21.26 -11.28
CA GLU A 356 1.77 -21.42 -12.72
C GLU A 356 3.20 -20.99 -13.05
N LYS A 357 4.09 -21.97 -13.28
CA LYS A 357 5.43 -21.70 -13.84
C LYS A 357 5.36 -21.32 -15.31
N ARG A 358 5.10 -20.03 -15.58
CA ARG A 358 5.15 -19.45 -16.93
C ARG A 358 6.59 -19.33 -17.39
N THR A 359 6.95 -20.04 -18.46
CA THR A 359 8.26 -19.96 -19.12
C THR A 359 8.19 -19.07 -20.37
N TYR A 360 9.26 -18.33 -20.61
CA TYR A 360 9.49 -17.50 -21.80
C TYR A 360 10.99 -17.48 -22.10
N PRO A 361 11.40 -17.22 -23.34
CA PRO A 361 12.82 -17.08 -23.67
C PRO A 361 13.38 -15.81 -23.04
N ILE A 362 14.39 -15.98 -22.16
CA ILE A 362 15.28 -14.91 -21.73
C ILE A 362 16.22 -14.59 -22.90
N THR A 363 16.39 -13.31 -23.22
CA THR A 363 17.36 -12.86 -24.24
C THR A 363 18.57 -12.16 -23.63
N GLN A 364 18.47 -11.65 -22.40
CA GLN A 364 19.59 -11.02 -21.68
C GLN A 364 19.57 -11.34 -20.18
N LYS A 365 20.73 -11.52 -19.55
CA LYS A 365 20.82 -11.66 -18.09
C LYS A 365 21.03 -10.31 -17.43
N ALA A 366 20.51 -10.14 -16.21
CA ALA A 366 20.78 -8.95 -15.42
C ALA A 366 22.28 -8.65 -15.19
N GLY A 367 23.12 -9.69 -15.12
CA GLY A 367 24.58 -9.53 -15.01
C GLY A 367 25.25 -8.92 -16.24
N ASP A 368 24.68 -9.12 -17.42
CA ASP A 368 25.24 -8.70 -18.72
C ASP A 368 24.80 -7.29 -19.13
N LEU A 369 23.91 -6.66 -18.34
CA LEU A 369 23.49 -5.28 -18.55
C LEU A 369 24.65 -4.31 -18.29
N PRO A 370 24.73 -3.18 -19.01
CA PRO A 370 25.77 -2.17 -18.77
C PRO A 370 25.68 -1.64 -17.34
N ASP A 371 26.82 -1.44 -16.68
CA ASP A 371 26.88 -0.85 -15.34
C ASP A 371 26.29 0.57 -15.34
N HIS A 372 26.68 1.41 -16.30
CA HIS A 372 26.28 2.80 -16.37
C HIS A 372 25.16 3.05 -17.40
N ILE A 373 24.10 3.79 -17.02
CA ILE A 373 22.95 4.14 -17.88
C ILE A 373 23.27 4.85 -19.20
N LYS A 374 24.27 5.74 -19.26
CA LYS A 374 24.84 6.33 -20.49
C LYS A 374 25.25 5.29 -21.55
N ASN A 375 25.54 4.06 -21.16
CA ASN A 375 25.92 2.95 -22.04
C ASN A 375 24.73 2.03 -22.39
N ALA A 376 23.52 2.29 -21.90
CA ALA A 376 22.32 1.56 -22.26
C ALA A 376 21.84 1.98 -23.66
N LEU A 377 21.77 1.03 -24.59
CA LEU A 377 21.25 1.23 -25.95
C LEU A 377 19.72 1.05 -26.00
N ASP A 378 19.05 1.67 -26.97
CA ASP A 378 17.59 1.57 -27.15
C ASP A 378 17.10 0.14 -27.47
N SER A 379 18.00 -0.75 -27.93
CA SER A 379 17.71 -2.16 -28.14
C SER A 379 17.20 -2.87 -26.89
N ILE A 380 17.55 -2.37 -25.68
CA ILE A 380 17.07 -2.89 -24.39
C ILE A 380 15.54 -2.98 -24.29
N LEU A 381 14.82 -2.13 -25.05
CA LEU A 381 13.35 -2.12 -25.09
C LEU A 381 12.73 -3.35 -25.77
N GLN A 382 13.54 -4.14 -26.51
CA GLN A 382 13.12 -5.39 -27.14
C GLN A 382 13.49 -6.63 -26.31
N GLU A 383 14.43 -6.49 -25.38
CA GLU A 383 14.99 -7.60 -24.61
C GLU A 383 14.03 -8.14 -23.54
N VAL A 384 14.21 -9.41 -23.18
CA VAL A 384 13.58 -10.06 -22.02
C VAL A 384 14.70 -10.37 -21.02
N ILE A 385 14.77 -9.56 -19.97
CA ILE A 385 15.84 -9.55 -18.97
C ILE A 385 15.50 -10.54 -17.85
N GLU A 386 16.40 -11.47 -17.53
CA GLU A 386 16.28 -12.35 -16.36
C GLU A 386 16.44 -11.56 -15.05
N CYS A 387 15.42 -11.58 -14.18
CA CYS A 387 15.48 -10.97 -12.85
C CYS A 387 16.49 -11.68 -11.95
N ALA A 388 17.46 -10.93 -11.43
CA ALA A 388 18.50 -11.45 -10.54
C ALA A 388 17.98 -12.06 -9.22
N THR A 389 16.74 -11.75 -8.81
CA THR A 389 16.15 -12.27 -7.56
C THR A 389 15.30 -13.51 -7.77
N CYS A 390 14.44 -13.55 -8.78
CA CYS A 390 13.42 -14.59 -8.94
C CYS A 390 13.48 -15.36 -10.27
N GLY A 391 14.47 -15.09 -11.12
CA GLY A 391 14.63 -15.70 -12.45
C GLY A 391 13.55 -15.31 -13.46
N LYS A 392 12.49 -14.60 -13.06
CA LYS A 392 11.41 -14.18 -13.94
C LYS A 392 11.90 -13.10 -14.92
N GLY A 393 11.52 -13.25 -16.18
CA GLY A 393 11.79 -12.33 -17.26
C GLY A 393 10.98 -11.05 -17.12
N PHE A 394 11.59 -9.90 -17.39
CA PHE A 394 10.93 -8.60 -17.42
C PHE A 394 11.46 -7.74 -18.57
N ARG A 395 10.80 -6.60 -18.80
CA ARG A 395 11.16 -5.63 -19.84
C ARG A 395 11.34 -4.25 -19.23
N ILE A 396 12.23 -3.46 -19.81
CA ILE A 396 12.31 -2.01 -19.59
C ILE A 396 11.31 -1.34 -20.55
N ILE A 397 10.48 -0.43 -20.04
CA ILE A 397 9.54 0.34 -20.85
C ILE A 397 10.19 1.65 -21.34
N PRO A 398 9.73 2.26 -22.46
CA PRO A 398 10.33 3.49 -23.00
C PRO A 398 10.37 4.65 -21.99
N MET A 399 9.33 4.79 -21.17
CA MET A 399 9.23 5.80 -20.11
C MET A 399 10.29 5.59 -19.01
N GLU A 400 10.51 4.36 -18.58
CA GLU A 400 11.54 3.98 -17.61
C GLU A 400 12.94 4.25 -18.16
N LEU A 401 13.24 3.84 -19.40
CA LEU A 401 14.53 4.11 -20.02
C LEU A 401 14.81 5.61 -20.16
N LYS A 402 13.81 6.41 -20.56
CA LYS A 402 13.89 7.87 -20.64
C LYS A 402 14.19 8.47 -19.26
N PHE A 403 13.38 8.14 -18.26
CA PHE A 403 13.54 8.65 -16.90
C PHE A 403 14.93 8.32 -16.32
N LEU A 404 15.37 7.07 -16.43
CA LEU A 404 16.66 6.61 -15.90
C LEU A 404 17.83 7.37 -16.55
N ARG A 405 17.76 7.66 -17.85
CA ARG A 405 18.76 8.48 -18.56
C ARG A 405 18.73 9.94 -18.10
N GLU A 406 17.56 10.56 -18.05
CA GLU A 406 17.43 11.98 -17.65
C GLU A 406 17.84 12.21 -16.19
N ARG A 407 17.54 11.26 -15.31
CA ARG A 407 17.87 11.32 -13.87
C ARG A 407 19.22 10.69 -13.51
N ASN A 408 19.91 10.09 -14.49
CA ASN A 408 21.20 9.43 -14.32
C ASN A 408 21.16 8.35 -13.21
N PHE A 409 20.27 7.36 -13.39
CA PHE A 409 20.13 6.16 -12.57
C PHE A 409 20.33 4.88 -13.41
N PRO A 410 20.88 3.77 -12.86
CA PRO A 410 21.21 2.57 -13.63
C PRO A 410 19.97 1.81 -14.11
N LEU A 411 20.14 0.96 -15.14
CA LEU A 411 19.15 -0.05 -15.47
C LEU A 411 18.93 -1.01 -14.28
N PRO A 412 17.68 -1.36 -13.93
CA PRO A 412 17.40 -2.29 -12.86
C PRO A 412 17.90 -3.71 -13.17
N ARG A 413 18.28 -4.44 -12.14
CA ARG A 413 18.68 -5.86 -12.21
C ARG A 413 17.58 -6.81 -11.72
N GLN A 414 16.47 -6.26 -11.26
CA GLN A 414 15.32 -6.96 -10.71
C GLN A 414 14.07 -6.54 -11.47
N CYS A 415 13.11 -7.46 -11.61
CA CYS A 415 11.82 -7.13 -12.21
C CYS A 415 11.02 -6.15 -11.34
N PRO A 416 10.07 -5.38 -11.92
CA PRO A 416 9.20 -4.47 -11.19
C PRO A 416 8.60 -5.08 -9.92
N PHE A 417 8.06 -6.30 -10.01
CA PHE A 417 7.47 -7.00 -8.86
C PHE A 417 8.46 -7.19 -7.71
N CYS A 418 9.71 -7.61 -7.94
CA CYS A 418 10.71 -7.73 -6.87
C CYS A 418 11.12 -6.38 -6.27
N ARG A 419 11.23 -5.33 -7.10
CA ARG A 419 11.56 -3.96 -6.65
C ARG A 419 10.46 -3.34 -5.78
N ILE A 420 9.20 -3.69 -6.05
CA ILE A 420 8.03 -3.34 -5.25
C ILE A 420 7.99 -4.19 -3.98
N ASP A 421 8.22 -5.50 -4.09
CA ASP A 421 8.13 -6.48 -3.00
C ASP A 421 9.10 -6.22 -1.84
N GLU A 422 10.34 -5.78 -2.14
CA GLU A 422 11.34 -5.32 -1.15
C GLU A 422 10.73 -4.26 -0.22
N LYS A 423 10.10 -3.25 -0.83
CA LYS A 423 9.56 -2.09 -0.13
C LYS A 423 8.23 -2.39 0.56
N PHE A 424 7.37 -3.17 -0.10
CA PHE A 424 6.09 -3.60 0.45
C PHE A 424 6.28 -4.47 1.70
N SER A 425 7.28 -5.36 1.69
CA SER A 425 7.68 -6.16 2.86
C SER A 425 8.19 -5.27 4.00
N GLN A 426 8.96 -4.22 3.69
CA GLN A 426 9.44 -3.27 4.68
C GLN A 426 8.32 -2.38 5.25
N TRP A 427 7.31 -2.03 4.45
CA TRP A 427 6.09 -1.35 4.93
C TRP A 427 5.32 -2.21 5.93
N ILE A 428 5.01 -3.47 5.59
CA ILE A 428 4.33 -4.41 6.49
C ILE A 428 5.11 -4.56 7.80
N LYS A 429 6.43 -4.70 7.72
CA LYS A 429 7.33 -4.74 8.87
C LYS A 429 7.22 -3.48 9.74
N ASN A 430 7.00 -2.31 9.14
CA ASN A 430 6.82 -1.04 9.85
C ASN A 430 5.43 -0.90 10.50
N LEU A 431 4.42 -1.63 10.04
CA LEU A 431 3.08 -1.60 10.65
C LEU A 431 2.96 -2.40 11.97
N ARG A 432 3.98 -3.18 12.35
CA ARG A 432 3.99 -3.94 13.61
C ARG A 432 3.89 -3.03 14.84
N VAL A 433 3.23 -3.52 15.89
CA VAL A 433 3.11 -2.87 17.20
C VAL A 433 3.73 -3.77 18.27
N ILE A 434 4.96 -3.46 18.67
CA ILE A 434 5.80 -4.27 19.56
C ILE A 434 6.00 -3.51 20.88
N PRO A 435 5.67 -4.09 22.05
CA PRO A 435 6.00 -3.50 23.35
C PRO A 435 7.51 -3.41 23.57
N ARG A 436 8.00 -2.25 24.04
CA ARG A 436 9.40 -2.00 24.41
C ARG A 436 9.47 -1.11 25.66
N THR A 437 10.65 -1.09 26.27
CA THR A 437 11.02 -0.19 27.37
C THR A 437 11.99 0.85 26.83
N CYS A 438 11.83 2.12 27.18
CA CYS A 438 12.69 3.21 26.72
C CYS A 438 14.08 3.14 27.39
N ASP A 439 15.14 2.98 26.60
CA ASP A 439 16.51 2.85 27.12
C ASP A 439 17.02 4.12 27.85
N LYS A 440 16.38 5.28 27.66
CA LYS A 440 16.76 6.55 28.31
C LYS A 440 16.00 6.85 29.61
N CYS A 441 14.77 6.35 29.78
CA CYS A 441 13.93 6.71 30.93
C CYS A 441 13.10 5.58 31.56
N GLY A 442 13.20 4.35 31.06
CA GLY A 442 12.49 3.19 31.60
C GLY A 442 10.97 3.16 31.32
N ALA A 443 10.41 4.15 30.63
CA ALA A 443 8.99 4.16 30.30
C ALA A 443 8.62 3.04 29.31
N SER A 444 7.53 2.32 29.59
CA SER A 444 6.93 1.35 28.65
C SER A 444 6.22 2.08 27.51
N PHE A 445 6.44 1.62 26.28
CA PHE A 445 5.81 2.14 25.07
C PHE A 445 5.73 1.05 23.99
N THR A 446 5.16 1.36 22.83
CA THR A 446 5.16 0.46 21.66
C THR A 446 6.08 1.00 20.56
N THR A 447 6.41 0.20 19.55
CA THR A 447 7.18 0.61 18.38
C THR A 447 7.08 -0.45 17.27
N ASN A 448 7.58 -0.16 16.07
CA ASN A 448 7.73 -1.12 14.98
C ASN A 448 9.05 -1.92 15.00
N TYR A 449 9.96 -1.65 15.95
CA TYR A 449 11.28 -2.30 16.04
C TYR A 449 11.39 -3.36 17.16
N THR A 450 11.90 -4.54 16.83
CA THR A 450 12.36 -5.55 17.81
C THR A 450 13.66 -5.10 18.49
N GLN A 451 14.07 -5.84 19.53
CA GLN A 451 15.35 -5.61 20.21
C GLN A 451 16.55 -5.78 19.26
N ASP A 452 16.49 -6.75 18.35
CA ASP A 452 17.57 -7.01 17.38
C ASP A 452 17.66 -5.94 16.28
N GLU A 453 16.51 -5.37 15.89
CA GLU A 453 16.43 -4.34 14.84
C GLU A 453 16.80 -2.95 15.37
N ALA A 454 16.54 -2.68 16.65
CA ALA A 454 16.94 -1.46 17.34
C ALA A 454 17.40 -1.79 18.78
N PRO A 455 18.69 -2.09 18.98
CA PRO A 455 19.25 -2.41 20.30
C PRO A 455 19.13 -1.29 21.33
N VAL A 456 19.08 -0.04 20.86
CA VAL A 456 18.77 1.15 21.65
C VAL A 456 17.62 1.89 20.98
N ILE A 457 16.56 2.16 21.74
CA ILE A 457 15.39 2.90 21.26
C ILE A 457 14.76 3.76 22.37
N TYR A 458 14.40 4.99 22.01
CA TYR A 458 13.83 5.97 22.94
C TYR A 458 12.33 6.12 22.69
N CYS A 459 11.54 6.31 23.76
CA CYS A 459 10.15 6.72 23.62
C CYS A 459 10.06 8.10 22.93
N LYS A 460 8.90 8.44 22.36
CA LYS A 460 8.67 9.68 21.59
C LYS A 460 9.21 10.95 22.28
N THR A 461 8.97 11.12 23.58
CA THR A 461 9.47 12.27 24.36
C THR A 461 11.00 12.30 24.43
N CYS A 462 11.63 11.16 24.71
CA CYS A 462 13.09 11.06 24.79
C CYS A 462 13.77 11.18 23.41
N TYR A 463 13.14 10.66 22.35
CA TYR A 463 13.59 10.81 20.97
C TYR A 463 13.57 12.28 20.54
N ASN A 464 12.44 12.98 20.70
CA ASN A 464 12.31 14.40 20.33
C ASN A 464 13.23 15.35 21.11
N ASN A 465 13.71 14.94 22.29
CA ASN A 465 14.68 15.71 23.08
C ASN A 465 16.14 15.44 22.67
N GLU A 466 16.41 14.38 21.92
CA GLU A 466 17.76 14.00 21.44
C GLU A 466 17.96 14.37 19.97
N VAL A 467 16.90 14.25 19.17
CA VAL A 467 16.90 14.42 17.72
C VAL A 467 16.23 15.75 17.36
N ILE A 468 17.04 16.70 16.87
CA ILE A 468 16.67 18.07 16.48
C ILE A 468 16.37 18.14 14.97
#